data_AF-A0AAN9JSR5-F1
#
_entry.id   AF-A0AAN9JSR5-F1
#
_cell.length_a   1.000
_cell.length_b   1.000
_cell.length_c   1.000
_cell.angle_alpha   90.00
_cell.angle_beta   90.00
_cell.angle_gamma   90.00
#
_symmetry.space_group_name_H-M   'P 1'
#
loop_
_entity.id
_entity.type
_entity.pdbx_description
1 polymer ?
#
loop_
_entity_poly.entity_id
_entity_poly.type
_entity_poly.pdbx_seq_one_letter_code
_entity_poly.pdbx_strand_id
1 'polypeptide(L)'
;MSSPQCFQNPPNLNSGVQGAGNVLQLAGLKSYVTGSHDSKLALILVSDVFGYEAPNLRKLADKVAAAGFLVVVPDLLYGDYFDLNNPQFDRDSWKKAHGPDKACEETKPLIAALKSKGVTAIGAAGFCWGGVVVVKLAISSDIQAAVILHPGPVSDNELNEVRVPFAILGAEIDNVFPPEKLKQAEELLSAKSELESFVKLYPGVSHGWTVRYNVDDEAAVKIAEEAHQDMLNWFIKHVKSASNPTIVSSWFLWAWLNLVNFITVTMVRVSVLNDALKSMYNAEKRGKRQVMIRPSSKVIIKFLLVMQKHGYIGEFEYVDDHRAGKIVVELNGRLNKCGVISPRFDVGVKEIEGWTARLLPSRQFGFIVLTTSAGIMDHEEARRKNVGGKVLGCNRAFSHPSLLYLVIMVRVSVLNDALKSMYNAEKRGKRQVMIRPSSKVIIKFLLVMQKHGYIGEFEYVDDHRAGKIVVELNGRLNKCGVISPRFDVGVKEIEGWTARLLPSRQFGYIVLTTSAGIMDHEEARRKNVGGKVLGFFY
;
A
#
# COMPACT_ATOMS: atom_id res chain seq x y z
N MET A 1 -15.06 34.86 -1.88
CA MET A 1 -16.45 34.48 -2.18
C MET A 1 -16.58 32.97 -1.96
N SER A 2 -17.49 32.52 -1.11
CA SER A 2 -17.68 31.07 -0.88
C SER A 2 -18.14 30.42 -2.18
N SER A 3 -17.35 29.48 -2.72
CA SER A 3 -17.76 28.67 -3.86
C SER A 3 -19.13 28.01 -3.60
N PRO A 4 -20.04 27.95 -4.59
CA PRO A 4 -21.36 27.33 -4.42
C PRO A 4 -21.30 25.83 -4.11
N GLN A 5 -20.15 25.19 -4.27
CA GLN A 5 -19.98 23.74 -4.10
C GLN A 5 -20.25 23.20 -2.69
N CYS A 6 -20.09 24.02 -1.63
CA CYS A 6 -20.50 23.65 -0.27
C CYS A 6 -21.98 23.26 -0.19
N PHE A 7 -22.82 23.80 -1.08
CA PHE A 7 -24.28 23.66 -1.08
C PHE A 7 -24.82 22.85 -2.27
N GLN A 8 -23.95 22.24 -3.08
CA GLN A 8 -24.35 21.40 -4.23
C GLN A 8 -24.55 19.93 -3.83
N ASN A 9 -25.23 19.16 -4.67
CA ASN A 9 -25.44 17.71 -4.51
C ASN A 9 -25.93 17.33 -3.09
N PRO A 10 -27.08 17.86 -2.65
CA PRO A 10 -27.59 17.59 -1.32
C PRO A 10 -27.89 16.10 -1.09
N PRO A 11 -27.74 15.60 0.15
CA PRO A 11 -28.14 14.25 0.48
C PRO A 11 -29.66 14.08 0.40
N ASN A 12 -30.13 12.90 -0.04
CA ASN A 12 -31.54 12.55 -0.01
C ASN A 12 -31.98 12.14 1.41
N LEU A 13 -32.42 13.11 2.22
CA LEU A 13 -32.89 12.87 3.59
C LEU A 13 -34.10 11.93 3.69
N ASN A 14 -34.86 11.74 2.60
CA ASN A 14 -36.04 10.87 2.53
C ASN A 14 -35.73 9.42 2.11
N SER A 15 -34.45 9.05 2.02
CA SER A 15 -34.01 7.70 1.58
C SER A 15 -34.40 6.55 2.52
N GLY A 16 -35.03 6.82 3.67
CA GLY A 16 -35.42 5.81 4.67
C GLY A 16 -34.24 5.24 5.47
N VAL A 17 -33.01 5.64 5.17
CA VAL A 17 -31.79 5.22 5.87
C VAL A 17 -31.65 6.02 7.17
N GLN A 18 -32.02 5.40 8.29
CA GLN A 18 -31.94 6.02 9.62
C GLN A 18 -30.59 5.80 10.33
N GLY A 19 -29.82 4.81 9.86
CA GLY A 19 -28.62 4.30 10.53
C GLY A 19 -28.95 3.26 11.62
N ALA A 20 -27.94 2.51 12.07
CA ALA A 20 -28.06 1.45 13.09
C ALA A 20 -27.97 1.95 14.54
N GLY A 21 -27.55 3.21 14.72
CA GLY A 21 -27.39 3.89 16.00
C GLY A 21 -28.66 4.58 16.49
N ASN A 22 -28.52 5.30 17.60
CA ASN A 22 -29.60 6.01 18.26
C ASN A 22 -29.30 7.50 18.37
N VAL A 23 -30.34 8.33 18.33
CA VAL A 23 -30.20 9.76 18.59
C VAL A 23 -30.38 10.02 20.08
N LEU A 24 -29.35 10.56 20.71
CA LEU A 24 -29.28 10.81 22.15
C LEU A 24 -28.90 12.27 22.42
N GLN A 25 -29.25 12.76 23.61
CA GLN A 25 -28.74 14.05 24.08
C GLN A 25 -27.42 13.85 24.83
N LEU A 26 -26.34 14.46 24.35
CA LEU A 26 -25.01 14.41 24.95
C LEU A 26 -24.46 15.81 25.11
N ALA A 27 -24.11 16.20 26.34
CA ALA A 27 -23.59 17.53 26.66
C ALA A 27 -24.46 18.69 26.11
N GLY A 28 -25.79 18.52 26.14
CA GLY A 28 -26.75 19.50 25.63
C GLY A 28 -27.02 19.41 24.13
N LEU A 29 -26.20 18.69 23.37
CA LEU A 29 -26.36 18.52 21.92
C LEU A 29 -27.14 17.25 21.59
N LYS A 30 -28.08 17.35 20.66
CA LYS A 30 -28.65 16.17 19.99
C LYS A 30 -27.52 15.52 19.19
N SER A 31 -27.36 14.21 19.28
CA SER A 31 -26.23 13.52 18.65
C SER A 31 -26.67 12.14 18.18
N TYR A 32 -26.31 11.78 16.96
CA TYR A 32 -26.41 10.38 16.52
C TYR A 32 -25.22 9.59 17.08
N VAL A 33 -25.50 8.52 17.80
CA VAL A 33 -24.52 7.71 18.52
C VAL A 33 -24.64 6.26 18.08
N THR A 34 -23.51 5.66 17.69
CA THR A 34 -23.45 4.28 17.21
C THR A 34 -22.17 3.59 17.69
N GLY A 35 -22.20 2.26 17.79
CA GLY A 35 -21.13 1.45 18.39
C GLY A 35 -21.32 1.17 19.89
N SER A 36 -20.36 0.45 20.49
CA SER A 36 -20.46 0.04 21.89
C SER A 36 -20.21 1.22 22.84
N HIS A 37 -21.13 1.43 23.78
CA HIS A 37 -20.98 2.43 24.86
C HIS A 37 -19.82 2.13 25.81
N ASP A 38 -19.37 0.87 25.88
CA ASP A 38 -18.24 0.45 26.70
C ASP A 38 -16.88 0.69 26.01
N SER A 39 -16.89 1.14 24.75
CA SER A 39 -15.64 1.38 24.01
C SER A 39 -14.81 2.49 24.66
N LYS A 40 -13.53 2.20 24.87
CA LYS A 40 -12.54 3.17 25.36
C LYS A 40 -12.08 4.15 24.27
N LEU A 41 -12.53 3.96 23.05
CA LEU A 41 -12.09 4.68 21.86
C LEU A 41 -13.32 5.34 21.23
N ALA A 42 -13.30 6.65 21.07
CA ALA A 42 -14.38 7.36 20.40
C ALA A 42 -13.92 8.14 19.16
N LEU A 43 -14.84 8.34 18.23
CA LEU A 43 -14.66 9.22 17.09
C LEU A 43 -15.84 10.19 16.99
N ILE A 44 -15.51 11.48 16.89
CA ILE A 44 -16.49 12.54 16.66
C ILE A 44 -16.51 12.82 15.15
N LEU A 45 -17.65 12.65 14.49
CA LEU A 45 -17.82 13.01 13.09
C LEU A 45 -18.61 14.31 12.99
N VAL A 46 -17.99 15.38 12.52
CA VAL A 46 -18.64 16.68 12.36
C VAL A 46 -19.20 16.82 10.96
N SER A 47 -20.52 16.92 10.85
CA SER A 47 -21.24 16.96 9.57
C SER A 47 -20.82 18.13 8.68
N ASP A 48 -21.17 18.04 7.40
CA ASP A 48 -21.24 19.21 6.55
C ASP A 48 -22.50 20.05 6.85
N VAL A 49 -22.78 21.02 5.98
CA VAL A 49 -23.91 21.96 6.12
C VAL A 49 -25.28 21.29 6.04
N PHE A 50 -25.37 20.01 5.66
CA PHE A 50 -26.62 19.25 5.58
C PHE A 50 -26.95 18.46 6.85
N GLY A 51 -26.09 18.53 7.88
CA GLY A 51 -26.39 18.03 9.21
C GLY A 51 -26.13 16.55 9.45
N TYR A 52 -26.32 16.13 10.71
CA TYR A 52 -26.09 14.75 11.15
C TYR A 52 -27.13 13.75 10.61
N GLU A 53 -28.21 14.24 10.00
CA GLU A 53 -29.29 13.43 9.44
C GLU A 53 -28.97 12.90 8.03
N ALA A 54 -27.89 13.37 7.42
CA ALA A 54 -27.43 12.89 6.11
C ALA A 54 -27.22 11.35 6.11
N PRO A 55 -27.93 10.59 5.26
CA PRO A 55 -27.88 9.12 5.22
C PRO A 55 -26.49 8.52 5.11
N ASN A 56 -25.68 9.04 4.17
CA ASN A 56 -24.34 8.54 3.93
C ASN A 56 -23.39 8.85 5.10
N LEU A 57 -23.61 9.97 5.82
CA LEU A 57 -22.85 10.28 7.03
C LEU A 57 -23.19 9.31 8.16
N ARG A 58 -24.47 8.98 8.36
CA ARG A 58 -24.88 7.97 9.35
C ARG A 58 -24.38 6.57 8.98
N LYS A 59 -24.44 6.20 7.70
CA LYS A 59 -23.87 4.94 7.18
C LYS A 59 -22.36 4.87 7.42
N LEU A 60 -21.64 5.98 7.21
CA LEU A 60 -20.23 6.07 7.54
C LEU A 60 -19.99 5.95 9.05
N ALA A 61 -20.80 6.59 9.88
CA ALA A 61 -20.71 6.47 11.33
C ALA A 61 -20.88 5.01 11.79
N ASP A 62 -21.84 4.28 11.23
CA ASP A 62 -22.06 2.87 11.54
C ASP A 62 -20.89 1.99 11.08
N LYS A 63 -20.34 2.27 9.89
CA LYS A 63 -19.13 1.60 9.38
C LYS A 63 -17.94 1.82 10.31
N VAL A 64 -17.75 3.03 10.81
CA VAL A 64 -16.68 3.37 11.75
C VAL A 64 -16.93 2.70 13.11
N ALA A 65 -18.17 2.63 13.57
CA ALA A 65 -18.52 1.92 14.80
C ALA A 65 -18.28 0.40 14.70
N ALA A 66 -18.56 -0.21 13.55
CA ALA A 66 -18.24 -1.61 13.27
C ALA A 66 -16.73 -1.89 13.34
N ALA A 67 -15.89 -0.86 13.15
CA ALA A 67 -14.46 -0.96 13.36
C ALA A 67 -14.04 -0.85 14.84
N GLY A 68 -14.96 -0.76 15.80
CA GLY A 68 -14.69 -0.82 17.25
C GLY A 68 -14.57 0.54 17.96
N PHE A 69 -15.06 1.62 17.35
CA PHE A 69 -15.15 2.93 17.99
C PHE A 69 -16.57 3.21 18.50
N LEU A 70 -16.69 3.98 19.59
CA LEU A 70 -17.92 4.70 19.89
C LEU A 70 -17.97 5.93 18.99
N VAL A 71 -18.95 6.02 18.10
CA VAL A 71 -19.03 7.13 17.15
C VAL A 71 -20.14 8.09 17.57
N VAL A 72 -19.82 9.38 17.57
CA VAL A 72 -20.76 10.45 17.88
C VAL A 72 -20.78 11.46 16.74
N VAL A 73 -21.97 11.75 16.22
CA VAL A 73 -22.22 12.77 15.20
C VAL A 73 -23.09 13.86 15.84
N PRO A 74 -22.49 14.94 16.38
CA PRO A 74 -23.24 15.97 17.08
C PRO A 74 -23.97 16.92 16.14
N ASP A 75 -25.16 17.35 16.56
CA ASP A 75 -25.94 18.39 15.92
C ASP A 75 -25.42 19.78 16.32
N LEU A 76 -24.29 20.18 15.71
CA LEU A 76 -23.68 21.50 15.93
C LEU A 76 -24.38 22.62 15.16
N LEU A 77 -25.41 22.29 14.37
CA LEU A 77 -26.22 23.23 13.61
C LEU A 77 -27.63 23.40 14.21
N TYR A 78 -27.95 22.71 15.31
CA TYR A 78 -29.22 22.84 16.03
C TYR A 78 -30.47 22.60 15.19
N GLY A 79 -30.39 21.68 14.23
CA GLY A 79 -31.48 21.43 13.26
C GLY A 79 -31.59 22.49 12.15
N ASP A 80 -30.82 23.57 12.20
CA ASP A 80 -30.79 24.62 11.18
C ASP A 80 -29.84 24.23 10.05
N TYR A 81 -30.14 23.12 9.37
CA TYR A 81 -29.37 22.62 8.23
C TYR A 81 -29.69 23.42 6.97
N PHE A 82 -28.81 23.34 5.97
CA PHE A 82 -29.11 23.89 4.66
C PHE A 82 -30.29 23.15 4.01
N ASP A 83 -31.41 23.86 3.86
CA ASP A 83 -32.60 23.37 3.16
C ASP A 83 -32.67 23.96 1.74
N LEU A 84 -32.68 23.07 0.74
CA LEU A 84 -32.75 23.48 -0.68
C LEU A 84 -34.14 23.93 -1.09
N ASN A 85 -35.17 23.55 -0.33
CA ASN A 85 -36.55 23.93 -0.60
C ASN A 85 -36.86 25.34 -0.09
N ASN A 86 -35.91 25.98 0.61
CA ASN A 86 -36.02 27.35 1.05
C ASN A 86 -35.26 28.30 0.10
N PRO A 87 -35.92 28.90 -0.91
CA PRO A 87 -35.29 29.84 -1.83
C PRO A 87 -34.85 31.15 -1.14
N GLN A 88 -35.28 31.40 0.10
CA GLN A 88 -34.87 32.55 0.92
C GLN A 88 -33.72 32.21 1.89
N PHE A 89 -33.10 31.03 1.80
CA PHE A 89 -32.01 30.66 2.69
C PHE A 89 -30.84 31.64 2.57
N ASP A 90 -30.68 32.49 3.60
CA ASP A 90 -29.60 33.46 3.68
C ASP A 90 -28.31 32.77 4.15
N ARG A 91 -27.49 32.40 3.16
CA ARG A 91 -26.21 31.72 3.38
C ARG A 91 -25.24 32.55 4.22
N ASP A 92 -25.28 33.87 4.15
CA ASP A 92 -24.31 34.70 4.84
C ASP A 92 -24.72 34.94 6.30
N SER A 93 -26.02 35.11 6.57
CA SER A 93 -26.54 35.08 7.93
C SER A 93 -26.34 33.71 8.59
N TRP A 94 -26.58 32.62 7.85
CA TRP A 94 -26.35 31.27 8.36
C TRP A 94 -24.89 31.01 8.75
N LYS A 95 -23.93 31.40 7.91
CA LYS A 95 -22.49 31.27 8.24
C LYS A 95 -22.09 32.08 9.48
N LYS A 96 -22.72 33.23 9.70
CA LYS A 96 -22.49 34.05 10.90
C LYS A 96 -23.07 33.39 12.15
N ALA A 97 -24.26 32.80 12.04
CA ALA A 97 -24.91 32.09 13.15
C ALA A 97 -24.18 30.79 13.53
N HIS A 98 -23.66 30.08 12.53
CA HIS A 98 -23.00 28.77 12.65
C HIS A 98 -21.50 28.85 12.36
N GLY A 99 -20.82 29.78 13.04
CA GLY A 99 -19.37 29.94 12.94
C GLY A 99 -18.61 28.70 13.46
N PRO A 100 -17.57 28.21 12.75
CA PRO A 100 -16.81 27.04 13.19
C PRO A 100 -16.13 27.17 14.56
N ASP A 101 -15.79 28.40 14.99
CA ASP A 101 -15.21 28.65 16.32
C ASP A 101 -16.19 28.32 17.44
N LYS A 102 -17.46 28.74 17.29
CA LYS A 102 -18.53 28.42 18.24
C LYS A 102 -18.75 26.91 18.32
N ALA A 103 -18.83 26.24 17.16
CA ALA A 103 -19.00 24.79 17.08
C ALA A 103 -17.82 24.02 17.72
N CYS A 104 -16.60 24.54 17.61
CA CYS A 104 -15.42 23.97 18.27
C CYS A 104 -15.54 24.06 19.80
N GLU A 105 -15.91 25.22 20.35
CA GLU A 105 -16.11 25.39 21.80
C GLU A 105 -17.24 24.48 22.32
N GLU A 106 -18.33 24.33 21.56
CA GLU A 106 -19.47 23.47 21.92
C GLU A 106 -19.13 21.96 21.84
N THR A 107 -18.11 21.59 21.05
CA THR A 107 -17.62 20.21 21.00
C THR A 107 -16.78 19.84 22.23
N LYS A 108 -16.17 20.80 22.95
CA LYS A 108 -15.34 20.51 24.13
C LYS A 108 -16.13 19.88 25.29
N PRO A 109 -17.33 20.38 25.69
CA PRO A 109 -18.19 19.68 26.65
C PRO A 109 -18.54 18.26 26.23
N LEU A 110 -18.72 18.01 24.94
CA LEU A 110 -18.98 16.66 24.42
C LEU A 110 -17.76 15.75 24.62
N ILE A 111 -16.55 16.23 24.31
CA ILE A 111 -15.29 15.51 24.58
C ILE A 111 -15.16 15.20 26.07
N ALA A 112 -15.46 16.16 26.95
CA ALA A 112 -15.43 15.96 28.39
C ALA A 112 -16.46 14.91 28.86
N ALA A 113 -17.68 14.93 28.31
CA ALA A 113 -18.72 13.95 28.60
C ALA A 113 -18.36 12.53 28.11
N LEU A 114 -17.63 12.42 27.00
CA LEU A 114 -17.12 11.12 26.53
C LEU A 114 -16.02 10.60 27.47
N LYS A 115 -15.09 11.47 27.88
CA LYS A 115 -14.04 11.12 28.85
C LYS A 115 -14.62 10.67 30.19
N SER A 116 -15.67 11.34 30.70
CA SER A 116 -16.33 10.94 31.96
C SER A 116 -17.05 9.60 31.88
N LYS A 117 -17.51 9.19 30.68
CA LYS A 117 -18.05 7.84 30.40
C LYS A 117 -16.97 6.77 30.22
N GLY A 118 -15.70 7.13 30.41
CA GLY A 118 -14.57 6.20 30.39
C GLY A 118 -13.90 6.04 29.04
N VAL A 119 -14.15 6.93 28.07
CA VAL A 119 -13.38 7.00 26.82
C VAL A 119 -11.99 7.56 27.10
N THR A 120 -10.94 6.86 26.66
CA THR A 120 -9.54 7.22 26.91
C THR A 120 -8.86 7.85 25.70
N ALA A 121 -9.35 7.60 24.48
CA ALA A 121 -8.84 8.21 23.26
C ALA A 121 -9.97 8.60 22.30
N ILE A 122 -9.89 9.82 21.76
CA ILE A 122 -10.89 10.48 20.92
C ILE A 122 -10.19 11.03 19.67
N GLY A 123 -10.65 10.62 18.49
CA GLY A 123 -10.32 11.30 17.24
C GLY A 123 -11.51 12.12 16.73
N ALA A 124 -11.26 13.01 15.77
CA ALA A 124 -12.34 13.74 15.10
C ALA A 124 -12.17 13.76 13.58
N ALA A 125 -13.26 13.53 12.85
CA ALA A 125 -13.30 13.67 11.39
C ALA A 125 -14.32 14.73 10.99
N GLY A 126 -13.97 15.57 10.03
CA GLY A 126 -14.81 16.69 9.62
C GLY A 126 -15.03 16.76 8.11
N PHE A 127 -16.26 17.09 7.71
CA PHE A 127 -16.69 17.11 6.31
C PHE A 127 -17.06 18.54 5.89
N CYS A 128 -16.45 19.11 4.85
CA CYS A 128 -16.75 20.50 4.41
C CYS A 128 -16.63 21.50 5.57
N TRP A 129 -17.74 22.14 5.98
CA TRP A 129 -17.82 23.04 7.15
C TRP A 129 -17.30 22.37 8.42
N GLY A 130 -17.65 21.10 8.65
CA GLY A 130 -17.15 20.32 9.78
C GLY A 130 -15.64 20.08 9.75
N GLY A 131 -15.02 20.11 8.57
CA GLY A 131 -13.56 20.07 8.43
C GLY A 131 -12.89 21.26 9.11
N VAL A 132 -13.48 22.46 8.99
CA VAL A 132 -12.97 23.68 9.62
C VAL A 132 -13.08 23.59 11.15
N VAL A 133 -14.18 23.04 11.66
CA VAL A 133 -14.36 22.76 13.10
C VAL A 133 -13.28 21.80 13.60
N VAL A 134 -13.00 20.73 12.85
CA VAL A 134 -12.00 19.73 13.23
C VAL A 134 -10.57 20.28 13.18
N VAL A 135 -10.24 21.20 12.28
CA VAL A 135 -8.95 21.92 12.30
C VAL A 135 -8.80 22.67 13.62
N LYS A 136 -9.83 23.40 14.05
CA LYS A 136 -9.80 24.15 15.33
C LYS A 136 -9.67 23.22 16.53
N LEU A 137 -10.35 22.06 16.52
CA LEU A 137 -10.15 21.02 17.54
C LEU A 137 -8.71 20.47 17.54
N ALA A 138 -8.12 20.29 16.36
CA ALA A 138 -6.75 19.82 16.19
C ALA A 138 -5.70 20.83 16.70
N ILE A 139 -6.03 22.13 16.77
CA ILE A 139 -5.20 23.17 17.41
C ILE A 139 -5.33 23.08 18.94
N SER A 140 -6.56 22.89 19.45
CA SER A 140 -6.85 22.84 20.91
C SER A 140 -6.27 21.63 21.64
N SER A 141 -5.79 20.60 20.92
CA SER A 141 -5.19 19.36 21.48
C SER A 141 -6.15 18.51 22.33
N ASP A 142 -7.46 18.73 22.20
CA ASP A 142 -8.49 17.97 22.95
C ASP A 142 -8.71 16.54 22.41
N ILE A 143 -8.17 16.25 21.22
CA ILE A 143 -8.28 15.00 20.46
C ILE A 143 -6.89 14.42 20.14
N GLN A 144 -6.80 13.12 19.84
CA GLN A 144 -5.53 12.43 19.54
C GLN A 144 -5.17 12.40 18.05
N ALA A 145 -6.15 12.55 17.16
CA ALA A 145 -5.92 12.58 15.71
C ALA A 145 -7.11 13.23 15.00
N ALA A 146 -6.84 13.85 13.85
CA ALA A 146 -7.84 14.51 13.05
C ALA A 146 -7.76 14.11 11.57
N VAL A 147 -8.92 14.04 10.92
CA VAL A 147 -9.04 13.87 9.46
C VAL A 147 -10.05 14.87 8.92
N ILE A 148 -9.69 15.62 7.89
CA ILE A 148 -10.63 16.49 7.18
C ILE A 148 -10.84 15.98 5.75
N LEU A 149 -12.11 15.91 5.34
CA LEU A 149 -12.53 15.36 4.05
C LEU A 149 -13.28 16.44 3.27
N HIS A 150 -12.90 16.66 2.00
CA HIS A 150 -13.36 17.80 1.17
C HIS A 150 -13.52 19.08 2.01
N PRO A 151 -12.43 19.59 2.58
CA PRO A 151 -12.50 20.58 3.63
C PRO A 151 -13.08 21.90 3.15
N GLY A 152 -13.69 22.63 4.09
CA GLY A 152 -14.05 24.03 3.91
C GLY A 152 -12.81 24.94 3.80
N PRO A 153 -13.02 26.27 3.75
CA PRO A 153 -11.91 27.21 3.71
C PRO A 153 -11.13 27.16 5.03
N VAL A 154 -9.86 26.75 4.95
CA VAL A 154 -8.91 26.71 6.07
C VAL A 154 -7.69 27.55 5.70
N SER A 155 -7.24 28.39 6.64
CA SER A 155 -6.06 29.24 6.43
C SER A 155 -4.75 28.48 6.67
N ASP A 156 -3.66 28.95 6.07
CA ASP A 156 -2.33 28.36 6.30
C ASP A 156 -1.87 28.51 7.76
N ASN A 157 -2.26 29.61 8.40
CA ASN A 157 -1.99 29.86 9.82
C ASN A 157 -2.65 28.79 10.70
N GLU A 158 -3.92 28.47 10.45
CA GLU A 158 -4.62 27.42 11.20
C GLU A 158 -3.98 26.04 10.99
N LEU A 159 -3.58 25.68 9.77
CA LEU A 159 -2.86 24.44 9.50
C LEU A 159 -1.49 24.41 10.20
N ASN A 160 -0.80 25.54 10.25
CA ASN A 160 0.48 25.69 10.94
C ASN A 160 0.33 25.64 12.47
N GLU A 161 -0.86 25.86 13.02
CA GLU A 161 -1.12 25.74 14.46
C GLU A 161 -1.58 24.34 14.90
N VAL A 162 -1.92 23.44 13.96
CA VAL A 162 -2.32 22.05 14.28
C VAL A 162 -1.25 21.32 15.11
N ARG A 163 -1.69 20.66 16.19
CA ARG A 163 -0.82 20.03 17.22
C ARG A 163 -0.97 18.51 17.33
N VAL A 164 -1.79 17.89 16.48
CA VAL A 164 -2.10 16.46 16.53
C VAL A 164 -1.84 15.82 15.16
N PRO A 165 -1.63 14.48 15.07
CA PRO A 165 -1.60 13.78 13.79
C PRO A 165 -2.80 14.14 12.92
N PHE A 166 -2.52 14.66 11.72
CA PHE A 166 -3.51 15.31 10.88
C PHE A 166 -3.54 14.77 9.45
N ALA A 167 -4.71 14.45 8.93
CA ALA A 167 -4.88 14.02 7.54
C ALA A 167 -5.85 14.91 6.76
N ILE A 168 -5.54 15.15 5.48
CA ILE A 168 -6.37 15.91 4.54
C ILE A 168 -6.67 15.06 3.31
N LEU A 169 -7.94 14.79 3.08
CA LEU A 169 -8.44 14.13 1.87
C LEU A 169 -9.10 15.21 1.01
N GLY A 170 -8.48 15.54 -0.12
CA GLY A 170 -8.92 16.59 -1.06
C GLY A 170 -9.45 16.04 -2.39
N ALA A 171 -10.35 16.80 -3.01
CA ALA A 171 -10.92 16.49 -4.34
C ALA A 171 -10.15 17.21 -5.45
N GLU A 172 -10.03 16.58 -6.62
CA GLU A 172 -9.49 17.24 -7.82
C GLU A 172 -10.38 18.38 -8.31
N ILE A 173 -11.70 18.21 -8.24
CA ILE A 173 -12.70 19.18 -8.73
C ILE A 173 -13.28 19.96 -7.55
N ASP A 174 -12.44 20.72 -6.85
CA ASP A 174 -12.79 21.48 -5.64
C ASP A 174 -12.38 22.95 -5.76
N ASN A 175 -13.34 23.87 -5.66
CA ASN A 175 -13.12 25.32 -5.70
C ASN A 175 -13.12 25.92 -4.28
N VAL A 176 -13.49 25.15 -3.26
CA VAL A 176 -13.44 25.56 -1.85
C VAL A 176 -12.04 25.32 -1.30
N PHE A 177 -11.47 24.16 -1.59
CA PHE A 177 -10.12 23.76 -1.21
C PHE A 177 -9.39 23.13 -2.42
N PRO A 178 -8.90 23.96 -3.35
CA PRO A 178 -8.40 23.49 -4.64
C PRO A 178 -7.07 22.72 -4.52
N PRO A 179 -6.70 21.91 -5.54
CA PRO A 179 -5.48 21.11 -5.51
C PRO A 179 -4.20 21.89 -5.22
N GLU A 180 -4.11 23.15 -5.64
CA GLU A 180 -2.99 24.04 -5.33
C GLU A 180 -2.91 24.32 -3.83
N LYS A 181 -4.06 24.56 -3.19
CA LYS A 181 -4.15 24.77 -1.74
C LYS A 181 -3.85 23.48 -0.98
N LEU A 182 -4.29 22.33 -1.50
CA LEU A 182 -3.98 21.02 -0.93
C LEU A 182 -2.48 20.74 -0.94
N LYS A 183 -1.79 21.06 -2.04
CA LYS A 183 -0.35 20.93 -2.15
C LYS A 183 0.40 21.85 -1.18
N GLN A 184 -0.04 23.10 -1.04
CA GLN A 184 0.50 24.03 -0.03
C GLN A 184 0.32 23.49 1.39
N ALA A 185 -0.86 22.93 1.69
CA ALA A 185 -1.13 22.31 2.98
C ALA A 185 -0.21 21.09 3.24
N GLU A 186 0.09 20.28 2.22
CA GLU A 186 1.04 19.16 2.32
C GLU A 186 2.46 19.64 2.64
N GLU A 187 2.93 20.70 1.97
CA GLU A 187 4.24 21.31 2.23
C GLU A 187 4.32 21.87 3.67
N LEU A 188 3.28 22.56 4.14
CA LEU A 188 3.22 23.09 5.51
C LEU A 188 3.18 22.00 6.58
N LEU A 189 2.39 20.95 6.37
CA LEU A 189 2.28 19.84 7.32
C LEU A 189 3.55 18.98 7.34
N SER A 190 4.16 18.72 6.18
CA SER A 190 5.39 17.92 6.09
C SER A 190 6.62 18.61 6.70
N ALA A 191 6.62 19.94 6.81
CA ALA A 191 7.64 20.69 7.53
C ALA A 191 7.65 20.40 9.04
N LYS A 192 6.53 19.90 9.61
CA LYS A 192 6.40 19.55 11.02
C LYS A 192 6.84 18.10 11.28
N SER A 193 8.14 17.86 11.37
CA SER A 193 8.71 16.52 11.58
C SER A 193 8.24 15.79 12.86
N GLU A 194 7.71 16.53 13.83
CA GLU A 194 7.19 15.99 15.10
C GLU A 194 5.76 15.42 15.00
N LEU A 195 5.02 15.79 13.94
CA LEU A 195 3.62 15.39 13.75
C LEU A 195 3.47 14.61 12.45
N GLU A 196 2.90 13.42 12.53
CA GLU A 196 2.61 12.66 11.32
C GLU A 196 1.45 13.32 10.56
N SER A 197 1.64 13.53 9.26
CA SER A 197 0.63 14.08 8.37
C SER A 197 0.40 13.18 7.15
N PHE A 198 -0.85 13.14 6.67
CA PHE A 198 -1.20 12.44 5.44
C PHE A 198 -2.09 13.31 4.56
N VAL A 199 -1.63 13.64 3.36
CA VAL A 199 -2.40 14.40 2.38
C VAL A 199 -2.62 13.56 1.13
N LYS A 200 -3.86 13.50 0.64
CA LYS A 200 -4.20 12.74 -0.56
C LYS A 200 -5.22 13.48 -1.42
N LEU A 201 -4.89 13.61 -2.70
CA LEU A 201 -5.78 14.10 -3.75
C LEU A 201 -6.50 12.92 -4.40
N TYR A 202 -7.83 13.01 -4.52
CA TYR A 202 -8.65 12.01 -5.23
C TYR A 202 -9.03 12.53 -6.62
N PRO A 203 -8.68 11.80 -7.69
CA PRO A 203 -8.98 12.22 -9.06
C PRO A 203 -10.46 12.02 -9.41
N GLY A 204 -10.98 12.89 -10.27
CA GLY A 204 -12.32 12.79 -10.86
C GLY A 204 -13.49 13.06 -9.90
N VAL A 205 -13.22 13.46 -8.65
CA VAL A 205 -14.26 13.72 -7.65
C VAL A 205 -14.36 15.21 -7.32
N SER A 206 -15.57 15.62 -6.93
CA SER A 206 -15.89 17.01 -6.56
C SER A 206 -16.09 17.17 -5.06
N HIS A 207 -16.10 18.42 -4.59
CA HIS A 207 -16.37 18.75 -3.20
C HIS A 207 -17.61 18.02 -2.66
N GLY A 208 -17.49 17.31 -1.53
CA GLY A 208 -18.57 16.51 -0.95
C GLY A 208 -18.57 15.03 -1.28
N TRP A 209 -17.69 14.55 -2.15
CA TRP A 209 -17.75 13.17 -2.66
C TRP A 209 -17.73 12.07 -1.59
N THR A 210 -17.33 12.36 -0.35
CA THR A 210 -17.27 11.34 0.70
C THR A 210 -18.59 11.13 1.43
N VAL A 211 -19.53 12.08 1.35
CA VAL A 211 -20.84 11.96 2.03
C VAL A 211 -22.03 12.37 1.14
N ARG A 212 -21.79 12.96 -0.03
CA ARG A 212 -22.80 13.43 -0.99
C ARG A 212 -22.79 12.66 -2.33
N TYR A 213 -22.10 11.53 -2.39
CA TYR A 213 -22.04 10.70 -3.60
C TYR A 213 -23.36 9.99 -3.88
N ASN A 214 -23.63 9.74 -5.16
CA ASN A 214 -24.75 8.91 -5.59
C ASN A 214 -24.45 7.44 -5.24
N VAL A 215 -25.33 6.80 -4.48
CA VAL A 215 -25.19 5.40 -4.06
C VAL A 215 -25.44 4.40 -5.19
N ASP A 216 -26.12 4.82 -6.26
CA ASP A 216 -26.37 4.00 -7.44
C ASP A 216 -25.22 4.06 -8.47
N ASP A 217 -24.28 5.00 -8.29
CA ASP A 217 -23.06 5.08 -9.09
C ASP A 217 -21.93 4.29 -8.42
N GLU A 218 -21.68 3.08 -8.91
CA GLU A 218 -20.64 2.19 -8.38
C GLU A 218 -19.24 2.83 -8.35
N ALA A 219 -18.91 3.70 -9.32
CA ALA A 219 -17.62 4.37 -9.37
C ALA A 219 -17.52 5.43 -8.27
N ALA A 220 -18.58 6.22 -8.07
CA ALA A 220 -18.64 7.19 -7.00
C ALA A 220 -18.60 6.53 -5.62
N VAL A 221 -19.35 5.43 -5.44
CA VAL A 221 -19.33 4.61 -4.20
C VAL A 221 -17.91 4.12 -3.92
N LYS A 222 -17.23 3.56 -4.93
CA LYS A 222 -15.89 2.98 -4.75
C LYS A 222 -14.86 4.02 -4.31
N ILE A 223 -14.89 5.22 -4.89
CA ILE A 223 -13.94 6.29 -4.54
C ILE A 223 -14.26 6.86 -3.15
N ALA A 224 -15.55 7.00 -2.80
CA ALA A 224 -15.96 7.40 -1.44
C ALA A 224 -15.51 6.35 -0.39
N GLU A 225 -15.69 5.07 -0.68
CA GLU A 225 -15.27 3.96 0.18
C GLU A 225 -13.75 3.92 0.38
N GLU A 226 -12.97 4.25 -0.65
CA GLU A 226 -11.52 4.42 -0.54
C GLU A 226 -11.15 5.54 0.44
N ALA A 227 -11.80 6.70 0.33
CA ALA A 227 -11.59 7.83 1.26
C ALA A 227 -11.99 7.48 2.69
N HIS A 228 -13.11 6.76 2.88
CA HIS A 228 -13.51 6.27 4.20
C HIS A 228 -12.50 5.27 4.79
N GLN A 229 -11.90 4.42 3.95
CA GLN A 229 -10.90 3.47 4.40
C GLN A 229 -9.60 4.17 4.81
N ASP A 230 -9.16 5.18 4.06
CA ASP A 230 -7.99 5.98 4.39
C ASP A 230 -8.21 6.75 5.71
N MET A 231 -9.38 7.36 5.89
CA MET A 231 -9.79 7.97 7.17
C MET A 231 -9.76 6.96 8.33
N LEU A 232 -10.34 5.77 8.14
CA LEU A 232 -10.39 4.76 9.19
C LEU A 232 -9.00 4.23 9.54
N ASN A 233 -8.14 4.02 8.54
CA ASN A 233 -6.75 3.60 8.74
C ASN A 233 -5.98 4.61 9.59
N TRP A 234 -6.21 5.92 9.36
CA TRP A 234 -5.62 6.99 10.16
C TRP A 234 -6.00 6.88 11.63
N PHE A 235 -7.29 6.74 11.94
CA PHE A 235 -7.75 6.62 13.32
C PHE A 235 -7.35 5.29 13.98
N ILE A 236 -7.32 4.18 13.23
CA ILE A 236 -6.78 2.92 13.74
C ILE A 236 -5.32 3.10 14.15
N LYS A 237 -4.53 3.82 13.35
CA LYS A 237 -3.12 4.07 13.64
C LYS A 237 -2.95 4.97 14.87
N HIS A 238 -3.63 6.11 14.94
CA HIS A 238 -3.32 7.15 15.94
C HIS A 238 -4.22 7.13 17.18
N VAL A 239 -5.48 6.70 17.07
CA VAL A 239 -6.42 6.67 18.21
C VAL A 239 -6.39 5.31 18.92
N LYS A 240 -6.41 4.19 18.17
CA LYS A 240 -6.35 2.86 18.82
C LYS A 240 -4.99 2.58 19.45
N SER A 241 -3.89 2.91 18.77
CA SER A 241 -2.55 2.62 19.29
C SER A 241 -2.20 3.45 20.53
N ALA A 242 -2.78 4.63 20.70
CA ALA A 242 -2.56 5.49 21.88
C ALA A 242 -3.09 4.90 23.19
N SER A 243 -4.02 3.93 23.14
CA SER A 243 -4.59 3.28 24.33
C SER A 243 -3.73 2.17 24.97
N ASN A 244 -2.57 1.82 24.37
CA ASN A 244 -1.63 0.83 24.92
C ASN A 244 -0.23 1.45 25.18
N PRO A 245 -0.03 2.19 26.29
CA PRO A 245 1.25 2.85 26.59
C PRO A 245 2.16 1.96 27.44
N THR A 246 2.37 0.68 27.08
CA THR A 246 3.42 -0.15 27.72
C THR A 246 4.27 -0.90 26.70
N ILE A 247 5.58 -0.61 26.77
CA ILE A 247 6.71 -1.30 26.15
C ILE A 247 6.88 -1.06 24.63
N VAL A 248 7.46 0.10 24.31
CA VAL A 248 8.12 0.33 23.03
C VAL A 248 9.49 -0.38 23.05
N SER A 249 9.51 -1.67 22.74
CA SER A 249 10.77 -2.35 22.40
C SER A 249 10.52 -3.41 21.34
N SER A 250 10.96 -3.14 20.11
CA SER A 250 11.28 -4.07 18.98
C SER A 250 10.28 -5.17 18.56
N TRP A 251 9.30 -5.52 19.36
CA TRP A 251 8.30 -6.56 19.18
C TRP A 251 7.02 -5.99 18.56
N PHE A 252 6.69 -4.73 18.84
CA PHE A 252 5.49 -4.07 18.32
C PHE A 252 5.56 -3.74 16.83
N LEU A 253 6.71 -3.37 16.27
CA LEU A 253 6.84 -3.25 14.80
C LEU A 253 6.67 -4.61 14.08
N TRP A 254 6.97 -5.71 14.78
CA TRP A 254 6.79 -7.08 14.26
C TRP A 254 5.35 -7.59 14.45
N ALA A 255 4.66 -7.18 15.52
CA ALA A 255 3.25 -7.50 15.77
C ALA A 255 2.28 -6.59 14.99
N TRP A 256 2.61 -5.32 14.75
CA TRP A 256 1.78 -4.36 14.01
C TRP A 256 1.66 -4.71 12.52
N LEU A 257 2.73 -5.24 11.91
CA LEU A 257 2.66 -5.87 10.58
C LEU A 257 1.78 -7.14 10.54
N ASN A 258 1.47 -7.75 11.68
CA ASN A 258 0.58 -8.90 11.80
C ASN A 258 -0.84 -8.52 12.29
N LEU A 259 -1.04 -7.36 12.92
CA LEU A 259 -2.32 -6.92 13.50
C LEU A 259 -3.30 -6.33 12.47
N VAL A 260 -2.80 -5.87 11.31
CA VAL A 260 -3.63 -5.48 10.15
C VAL A 260 -4.43 -6.68 9.58
N ASN A 261 -4.16 -7.91 10.04
CA ASN A 261 -4.90 -9.12 9.67
C ASN A 261 -5.95 -9.57 10.71
N PHE A 262 -6.25 -8.81 11.78
CA PHE A 262 -7.08 -9.29 12.89
C PHE A 262 -8.09 -8.24 13.41
N ILE A 263 -9.09 -7.88 12.61
CA ILE A 263 -10.45 -7.59 13.12
C ILE A 263 -11.46 -8.24 12.16
N THR A 264 -12.37 -8.99 12.76
CA THR A 264 -13.26 -9.98 12.16
C THR A 264 -14.35 -9.38 11.27
N VAL A 265 -14.11 -9.31 9.96
CA VAL A 265 -15.06 -9.94 9.04
C VAL A 265 -15.02 -11.41 9.40
N THR A 266 -16.15 -12.10 9.53
CA THR A 266 -16.19 -13.58 9.56
C THR A 266 -15.16 -14.11 8.56
N MET A 267 -14.00 -14.53 9.08
CA MET A 267 -12.80 -14.72 8.30
C MET A 267 -12.98 -16.05 7.60
N VAL A 268 -13.71 -16.04 6.49
CA VAL A 268 -13.62 -17.12 5.52
C VAL A 268 -12.16 -17.13 5.11
N ARG A 269 -11.40 -18.15 5.55
CA ARG A 269 -9.97 -18.35 5.22
C ARG A 269 -9.74 -18.00 3.75
N VAL A 270 -9.14 -16.84 3.50
CA VAL A 270 -9.09 -16.22 2.16
C VAL A 270 -8.33 -17.08 1.13
N SER A 271 -7.46 -18.00 1.57
CA SER A 271 -7.15 -19.27 0.88
C SER A 271 -6.02 -19.96 1.66
N VAL A 272 -6.26 -21.15 2.19
CA VAL A 272 -5.25 -21.94 2.94
C VAL A 272 -3.96 -22.15 2.12
N LEU A 273 -4.08 -22.20 0.79
CA LEU A 273 -2.95 -22.32 -0.13
C LEU A 273 -2.13 -21.03 -0.23
N ASN A 274 -2.77 -19.85 -0.17
CA ASN A 274 -2.05 -18.57 -0.27
C ASN A 274 -1.14 -18.36 0.94
N ASP A 275 -1.62 -18.71 2.13
CA ASP A 275 -0.87 -18.58 3.37
C ASP A 275 0.31 -19.57 3.41
N ALA A 276 0.10 -20.79 2.90
CA ALA A 276 1.15 -21.78 2.71
C ALA A 276 2.25 -21.28 1.78
N LEU A 277 1.90 -20.79 0.59
CA LEU A 277 2.85 -20.30 -0.41
C LEU A 277 3.60 -19.05 0.09
N LYS A 278 2.92 -18.11 0.75
CA LYS A 278 3.57 -16.96 1.39
C LYS A 278 4.58 -17.40 2.45
N SER A 279 4.24 -18.39 3.26
CA SER A 279 5.14 -18.92 4.28
C SER A 279 6.40 -19.54 3.67
N MET A 280 6.25 -20.31 2.59
CA MET A 280 7.37 -20.89 1.83
C MET A 280 8.25 -19.80 1.23
N TYR A 281 7.67 -18.83 0.52
CA TYR A 281 8.41 -17.72 -0.08
C TYR A 281 9.21 -16.91 0.97
N ASN A 282 8.58 -16.61 2.11
CA ASN A 282 9.23 -15.87 3.18
C ASN A 282 10.34 -16.68 3.85
N ALA A 283 10.17 -17.99 4.01
CA ALA A 283 11.20 -18.88 4.55
C ALA A 283 12.40 -19.00 3.59
N GLU A 284 12.15 -19.09 2.28
CA GLU A 284 13.18 -19.08 1.23
C GLU A 284 13.98 -17.77 1.25
N LYS A 285 13.27 -16.63 1.31
CA LYS A 285 13.86 -15.29 1.37
C LYS A 285 14.73 -15.09 2.62
N ARG A 286 14.37 -15.74 3.73
CA ARG A 286 15.14 -15.76 4.98
C ARG A 286 16.27 -16.80 4.98
N GLY A 287 16.41 -17.58 3.92
CA GLY A 287 17.47 -18.59 3.80
C GLY A 287 17.27 -19.82 4.68
N LYS A 288 16.02 -20.14 5.07
CA LYS A 288 15.72 -21.36 5.84
C LYS A 288 15.75 -22.61 4.94
N ARG A 289 16.19 -23.75 5.50
CA ARG A 289 16.20 -25.08 4.84
C ARG A 289 14.87 -25.80 4.84
N GLN A 290 14.06 -25.51 5.83
CA GLN A 290 12.76 -26.12 5.98
C GLN A 290 11.74 -25.06 6.38
N VAL A 291 10.50 -25.27 5.96
CA VAL A 291 9.35 -24.47 6.36
C VAL A 291 8.23 -25.37 6.83
N MET A 292 7.58 -24.95 7.90
CA MET A 292 6.47 -25.68 8.49
C MET A 292 5.17 -24.96 8.14
N ILE A 293 4.24 -25.67 7.51
CA ILE A 293 2.97 -25.14 7.01
C ILE A 293 1.83 -25.69 7.88
N ARG A 294 0.93 -24.81 8.33
CA ARG A 294 -0.27 -25.13 9.11
C ARG A 294 -1.44 -24.24 8.66
N PRO A 295 -2.68 -24.76 8.56
CA PRO A 295 -3.09 -26.16 8.73
C PRO A 295 -2.70 -27.02 7.51
N SER A 296 -2.59 -28.33 7.71
CA SER A 296 -2.45 -29.26 6.61
C SER A 296 -3.74 -29.31 5.77
N SER A 297 -3.61 -29.34 4.44
CA SER A 297 -4.75 -29.44 3.53
C SER A 297 -4.40 -30.33 2.34
N LYS A 298 -5.36 -31.15 1.90
CA LYS A 298 -5.22 -32.00 0.69
C LYS A 298 -4.86 -31.18 -0.55
N VAL A 299 -5.32 -29.92 -0.62
CA VAL A 299 -4.99 -28.99 -1.72
C VAL A 299 -3.53 -28.57 -1.68
N ILE A 300 -2.99 -28.29 -0.48
CA ILE A 300 -1.58 -27.94 -0.31
C ILE A 300 -0.71 -29.14 -0.68
N ILE A 301 -1.05 -30.34 -0.19
CA ILE A 301 -0.29 -31.56 -0.48
C ILE A 301 -0.22 -31.80 -1.99
N LYS A 302 -1.36 -31.74 -2.70
CA LYS A 302 -1.38 -31.91 -4.16
C LYS A 302 -0.60 -30.83 -4.90
N PHE A 303 -0.62 -29.59 -4.40
CA PHE A 303 0.17 -28.50 -4.98
C PHE A 303 1.68 -28.71 -4.76
N LEU A 304 2.09 -29.13 -3.56
CA LEU A 304 3.48 -29.43 -3.23
C LEU A 304 4.01 -30.59 -4.08
N LEU A 305 3.20 -31.63 -4.34
CA LEU A 305 3.59 -32.71 -5.26
C LEU A 305 3.94 -32.17 -6.67
N VAL A 306 3.17 -31.22 -7.20
CA VAL A 306 3.48 -30.58 -8.48
C VAL A 306 4.78 -29.77 -8.38
N MET A 307 5.00 -29.03 -7.28
CA MET A 307 6.24 -28.28 -7.07
C MET A 307 7.48 -29.18 -6.95
N GLN A 308 7.34 -30.33 -6.29
CA GLN A 308 8.39 -31.34 -6.12
C GLN A 308 8.72 -32.00 -7.47
N LYS A 309 7.71 -32.38 -8.25
CA LYS A 309 7.85 -32.92 -9.61
C LYS A 309 8.69 -32.00 -10.52
N HIS A 310 8.52 -30.69 -10.40
CA HIS A 310 9.30 -29.69 -11.15
C HIS A 310 10.59 -29.23 -10.44
N GLY A 311 10.93 -29.80 -9.28
CA GLY A 311 12.18 -29.55 -8.58
C GLY A 311 12.32 -28.16 -7.92
N TYR A 312 11.20 -27.49 -7.61
CA TYR A 312 11.21 -26.22 -6.88
C TYR A 312 11.40 -26.39 -5.37
N ILE A 313 10.92 -27.51 -4.84
CA ILE A 313 11.06 -27.91 -3.43
C ILE A 313 11.70 -29.29 -3.37
N GLY A 314 12.25 -29.64 -2.20
CA GLY A 314 12.74 -30.98 -1.89
C GLY A 314 11.60 -31.89 -1.42
N GLU A 315 11.95 -32.85 -0.58
CA GLU A 315 10.97 -33.71 0.07
C GLU A 315 10.07 -32.91 1.02
N PHE A 316 8.87 -33.42 1.27
CA PHE A 316 8.01 -32.87 2.30
C PHE A 316 7.31 -33.99 3.07
N GLU A 317 7.20 -33.81 4.37
CA GLU A 317 6.61 -34.79 5.28
C GLU A 317 5.35 -34.25 5.93
N TYR A 318 4.36 -35.13 6.04
CA TYR A 318 3.16 -34.88 6.83
C TYR A 318 3.39 -35.38 8.25
N VAL A 319 3.32 -34.48 9.22
CA VAL A 319 3.39 -34.80 10.65
C VAL A 319 1.97 -34.66 11.22
N ASP A 320 1.42 -35.79 11.68
CA ASP A 320 0.14 -35.77 12.40
C ASP A 320 0.37 -35.33 13.84
N ASP A 321 -0.44 -34.37 14.25
CA ASP A 321 -0.34 -33.70 15.55
C ASP A 321 -1.61 -33.92 16.39
N HIS A 322 -2.52 -34.79 15.94
CA HIS A 322 -3.87 -34.98 16.48
C HIS A 322 -4.69 -33.68 16.61
N ARG A 323 -4.31 -32.65 15.83
CA ARG A 323 -4.99 -31.35 15.72
C ARG A 323 -5.33 -31.05 14.26
N ALA A 324 -4.60 -30.13 13.61
CA ALA A 324 -4.84 -29.70 12.22
C ALA A 324 -3.83 -30.25 11.20
N GLY A 325 -2.92 -31.15 11.64
CA GLY A 325 -1.78 -31.66 10.87
C GLY A 325 -0.75 -30.58 10.51
N LYS A 326 0.51 -30.98 10.32
CA LYS A 326 1.61 -30.11 9.91
C LYS A 326 2.27 -30.67 8.66
N ILE A 327 2.71 -29.79 7.77
CA ILE A 327 3.51 -30.19 6.62
C ILE A 327 4.88 -29.52 6.76
N VAL A 328 5.94 -30.31 6.80
CA VAL A 328 7.32 -29.83 6.79
C VAL A 328 7.84 -29.96 5.37
N VAL A 329 8.21 -28.85 4.74
CA VAL A 329 8.68 -28.81 3.35
C VAL A 329 10.16 -28.43 3.32
N GLU A 330 10.95 -29.20 2.59
CA GLU A 330 12.34 -28.87 2.31
C GLU A 330 12.48 -27.88 1.15
N LEU A 331 13.33 -26.88 1.37
CA LEU A 331 13.48 -25.71 0.51
C LEU A 331 14.84 -25.73 -0.20
N ASN A 332 14.82 -25.83 -1.53
CA ASN A 332 16.02 -26.01 -2.36
C ASN A 332 16.69 -24.69 -2.80
N GLY A 333 16.16 -23.52 -2.45
CA GLY A 333 16.72 -22.23 -2.87
C GLY A 333 16.35 -21.80 -4.29
N ARG A 334 15.48 -22.57 -4.97
CA ARG A 334 15.03 -22.32 -6.36
C ARG A 334 13.72 -21.53 -6.42
N LEU A 335 13.06 -21.30 -5.30
CA LEU A 335 11.77 -20.64 -5.24
C LEU A 335 11.96 -19.12 -5.26
N ASN A 336 11.91 -18.55 -6.46
CA ASN A 336 12.06 -17.10 -6.65
C ASN A 336 10.80 -16.30 -6.27
N LYS A 337 9.61 -16.90 -6.49
CA LYS A 337 8.30 -16.34 -6.19
C LYS A 337 7.26 -17.46 -6.24
N CYS A 338 6.14 -17.30 -5.53
CA CYS A 338 4.97 -18.15 -5.65
C CYS A 338 3.74 -17.38 -5.13
N GLY A 339 2.56 -17.64 -5.68
CA GLY A 339 1.32 -16.98 -5.26
C GLY A 339 0.09 -17.60 -5.89
N VAL A 340 -1.06 -17.32 -5.26
CA VAL A 340 -2.39 -17.75 -5.71
C VAL A 340 -3.01 -16.65 -6.56
N ILE A 341 -3.69 -17.00 -7.65
CA ILE A 341 -4.47 -16.04 -8.45
C ILE A 341 -5.86 -15.90 -7.81
N SER A 342 -6.26 -14.66 -7.52
CA SER A 342 -7.56 -14.30 -6.99
C SER A 342 -8.10 -13.05 -7.69
N PRO A 343 -9.36 -13.03 -8.15
CA PRO A 343 -10.35 -14.11 -8.10
C PRO A 343 -9.94 -15.32 -8.98
N ARG A 344 -10.54 -16.49 -8.75
CA ARG A 344 -10.26 -17.69 -9.57
C ARG A 344 -11.00 -17.56 -10.90
N PHE A 345 -10.28 -17.69 -11.99
CA PHE A 345 -10.83 -17.66 -13.33
C PHE A 345 -10.97 -19.08 -13.88
N ASP A 346 -12.13 -19.37 -14.48
CA ASP A 346 -12.33 -20.55 -15.30
C ASP A 346 -11.52 -20.41 -16.60
N VAL A 347 -10.79 -21.46 -16.95
CA VAL A 347 -9.92 -21.48 -18.13
C VAL A 347 -10.24 -22.70 -18.97
N GLY A 348 -10.72 -22.45 -20.19
CA GLY A 348 -10.92 -23.48 -21.20
C GLY A 348 -9.59 -24.00 -21.74
N VAL A 349 -9.54 -25.23 -22.25
CA VAL A 349 -8.29 -25.85 -22.77
C VAL A 349 -7.61 -24.98 -23.83
N LYS A 350 -8.41 -24.37 -24.73
CA LYS A 350 -7.95 -23.47 -25.80
C LYS A 350 -7.37 -22.15 -25.27
N GLU A 351 -7.77 -21.74 -24.07
CA GLU A 351 -7.36 -20.48 -23.46
C GLU A 351 -6.08 -20.63 -22.63
N ILE A 352 -5.67 -21.87 -22.29
CA ILE A 352 -4.48 -22.15 -21.47
C ILE A 352 -3.24 -21.46 -22.07
N GLU A 353 -3.09 -21.42 -23.40
CA GLU A 353 -1.99 -20.71 -24.05
C GLU A 353 -2.00 -19.20 -23.83
N GLY A 354 -3.17 -18.58 -23.99
CA GLY A 354 -3.35 -17.16 -23.73
C GLY A 354 -3.03 -16.82 -22.28
N TRP A 355 -3.51 -17.64 -21.34
CA TRP A 355 -3.17 -17.51 -19.93
C TRP A 355 -1.69 -17.73 -19.66
N THR A 356 -1.05 -18.72 -20.27
CA THR A 356 0.39 -18.99 -20.11
C THR A 356 1.23 -17.81 -20.59
N ALA A 357 0.93 -17.27 -21.77
CA ALA A 357 1.61 -16.10 -22.33
C ALA A 357 1.41 -14.84 -21.49
N ARG A 358 0.24 -14.70 -20.85
CA ARG A 358 -0.04 -13.57 -19.95
C ARG A 358 0.64 -13.71 -18.57
N LEU A 359 0.76 -14.93 -18.08
CA LEU A 359 1.12 -15.24 -16.70
C LEU A 359 2.57 -15.74 -16.54
N LEU A 360 3.29 -16.07 -17.61
CA LEU A 360 4.69 -16.48 -17.54
C LEU A 360 5.56 -15.58 -18.43
N PRO A 361 6.77 -15.17 -17.96
CA PRO A 361 7.69 -14.35 -18.75
C PRO A 361 8.18 -15.01 -20.05
N SER A 362 8.23 -16.34 -20.08
CA SER A 362 8.53 -17.13 -21.26
C SER A 362 7.94 -18.53 -21.11
N ARG A 363 7.79 -19.26 -22.22
CA ARG A 363 7.25 -20.64 -22.23
C ARG A 363 8.07 -21.64 -21.39
N GLN A 364 9.34 -21.34 -21.09
CA GLN A 364 10.23 -22.20 -20.31
C GLN A 364 10.46 -21.70 -18.87
N PHE A 365 9.77 -20.64 -18.45
CA PHE A 365 10.03 -19.97 -17.17
C PHE A 365 8.82 -20.00 -16.24
N GLY A 366 8.80 -21.02 -15.37
CA GLY A 366 7.75 -21.21 -14.36
C GLY A 366 6.63 -22.16 -14.82
N PHE A 367 5.68 -22.42 -13.92
CA PHE A 367 4.50 -23.23 -14.22
C PHE A 367 3.26 -22.59 -13.62
N ILE A 368 2.13 -22.80 -14.29
CA ILE A 368 0.79 -22.45 -13.79
C ILE A 368 0.14 -23.74 -13.32
N VAL A 369 -0.46 -23.70 -12.13
CA VAL A 369 -1.17 -24.86 -11.55
C VAL A 369 -2.67 -24.60 -11.60
N LEU A 370 -3.41 -25.58 -12.10
CA LEU A 370 -4.85 -25.52 -12.37
C LEU A 370 -5.59 -26.56 -11.50
N THR A 371 -6.78 -26.20 -11.01
CA THR A 371 -7.80 -27.16 -10.52
C THR A 371 -8.62 -27.62 -11.71
N THR A 372 -8.43 -28.84 -12.17
CA THR A 372 -9.25 -29.45 -13.24
C THR A 372 -10.18 -30.51 -12.65
N SER A 373 -11.13 -31.01 -13.45
CA SER A 373 -12.00 -32.14 -13.07
C SER A 373 -11.21 -33.43 -12.75
N ALA A 374 -10.01 -33.56 -13.31
CA ALA A 374 -9.10 -34.69 -13.09
C ALA A 374 -8.11 -34.47 -11.93
N GLY A 375 -8.17 -33.32 -11.24
CA GLY A 375 -7.34 -33.01 -10.07
C GLY A 375 -6.53 -31.71 -10.19
N ILE A 376 -5.53 -31.54 -9.33
CA ILE A 376 -4.63 -30.39 -9.35
C ILE A 376 -3.40 -30.79 -10.16
N MET A 377 -3.12 -30.05 -11.23
CA MET A 377 -2.03 -30.36 -12.16
C MET A 377 -1.48 -29.09 -12.80
N ASP A 378 -0.30 -29.18 -13.40
CA ASP A 378 0.29 -28.09 -14.15
C ASP A 378 -0.41 -27.90 -15.52
N HIS A 379 -0.25 -26.71 -16.09
CA HIS A 379 -0.85 -26.32 -17.36
C HIS A 379 -0.41 -27.17 -18.58
N GLU A 380 0.76 -27.81 -18.56
CA GLU A 380 1.21 -28.70 -19.65
C GLU A 380 0.48 -30.04 -19.54
N GLU A 381 0.36 -30.57 -18.32
CA GLU A 381 -0.38 -31.79 -18.03
C GLU A 381 -1.89 -31.63 -18.32
N ALA A 382 -2.46 -30.47 -18.01
CA ALA A 382 -3.86 -30.14 -18.32
C ALA A 382 -4.13 -30.15 -19.83
N ARG A 383 -3.20 -29.64 -20.65
CA ARG A 383 -3.31 -29.71 -22.12
C ARG A 383 -3.19 -31.14 -22.63
N ARG A 384 -2.22 -31.91 -22.13
CA ARG A 384 -2.01 -33.30 -22.54
C ARG A 384 -3.24 -34.17 -22.27
N LYS A 385 -3.94 -33.91 -21.16
CA LYS A 385 -5.18 -34.59 -20.78
C LYS A 385 -6.44 -33.96 -21.37
N ASN A 386 -6.31 -32.88 -22.16
CA ASN A 386 -7.42 -32.14 -22.77
C ASN A 386 -8.50 -31.70 -21.77
N VAL A 387 -8.09 -31.22 -20.58
CA VAL A 387 -9.00 -30.79 -19.50
C VAL A 387 -8.76 -29.34 -19.11
N GLY A 388 -9.84 -28.55 -19.08
CA GLY A 388 -9.83 -27.17 -18.58
C GLY A 388 -9.96 -27.13 -17.05
N GLY A 389 -9.84 -25.95 -16.45
CA GLY A 389 -9.94 -25.82 -15.01
C GLY A 389 -9.87 -24.39 -14.49
N LYS A 390 -9.96 -24.24 -13.17
CA LYS A 390 -9.78 -22.95 -12.48
C LYS A 390 -8.31 -22.69 -12.19
N VAL A 391 -7.80 -21.50 -12.53
CA VAL A 391 -6.40 -21.13 -12.23
C VAL A 391 -6.23 -20.94 -10.73
N LEU A 392 -5.36 -21.76 -10.12
CA LEU A 392 -5.09 -21.70 -8.68
C LEU A 392 -3.94 -20.74 -8.37
N GLY A 393 -2.98 -20.57 -9.29
CA GLY A 393 -1.78 -19.78 -9.04
C GLY A 393 -0.86 -19.71 -10.25
N CYS A 394 -0.03 -18.67 -10.29
CA CYS A 394 0.88 -18.34 -11.38
C CYS A 394 2.18 -17.77 -10.83
N ASN A 395 3.27 -17.94 -11.60
CA ASN A 395 4.57 -17.36 -11.27
C ASN A 395 4.89 -16.02 -11.99
N ARG A 396 3.97 -15.03 -11.87
CA ARG A 396 4.04 -13.55 -12.13
C ARG A 396 3.07 -13.00 -13.21
N ALA A 397 2.33 -11.92 -12.93
CA ALA A 397 1.64 -11.12 -13.96
C ALA A 397 1.66 -9.59 -13.74
N PHE A 398 1.80 -8.89 -14.87
CA PHE A 398 1.51 -7.52 -15.34
C PHE A 398 1.63 -6.23 -14.51
N SER A 399 1.92 -5.18 -15.29
CA SER A 399 2.11 -3.77 -14.98
C SER A 399 1.00 -2.92 -15.63
N HIS A 400 -0.02 -2.53 -14.87
CA HIS A 400 -0.81 -1.30 -15.03
C HIS A 400 -1.57 -0.99 -13.72
N PRO A 401 -1.74 0.28 -13.31
CA PRO A 401 -2.05 0.62 -11.94
C PRO A 401 -3.53 1.02 -11.78
N SER A 402 -4.35 0.07 -11.36
CA SER A 402 -5.59 0.35 -10.62
C SER A 402 -6.11 -0.96 -10.04
N LEU A 403 -6.15 -1.04 -8.71
CA LEU A 403 -6.40 -2.24 -7.89
C LEU A 403 -5.24 -3.25 -7.80
N LEU A 404 -4.24 -2.98 -6.96
CA LEU A 404 -3.23 -3.95 -6.57
C LEU A 404 -2.98 -3.88 -5.05
N TYR A 405 -3.68 -4.70 -4.26
CA TYR A 405 -3.05 -5.27 -3.05
C TYR A 405 -2.00 -6.28 -3.52
N LEU A 406 -0.85 -5.74 -3.91
CA LEU A 406 0.27 -6.52 -4.38
C LEU A 406 1.55 -5.77 -4.03
N VAL A 407 2.04 -5.95 -2.80
CA VAL A 407 3.44 -5.66 -2.50
C VAL A 407 4.26 -6.70 -3.28
N ILE A 408 4.53 -6.36 -4.53
CA ILE A 408 5.34 -7.14 -5.45
C ILE A 408 6.51 -6.24 -5.88
N MET A 409 7.56 -6.27 -5.04
CA MET A 409 8.91 -6.08 -5.57
C MET A 409 9.23 -7.33 -6.37
N VAL A 410 9.04 -7.28 -7.68
CA VAL A 410 9.70 -8.24 -8.55
C VAL A 410 11.16 -7.83 -8.68
N ARG A 411 12.08 -8.80 -8.68
CA ARG A 411 13.44 -8.57 -9.20
C ARG A 411 13.34 -8.18 -10.68
N VAL A 412 13.36 -6.88 -10.97
CA VAL A 412 13.28 -6.32 -12.32
C VAL A 412 14.56 -6.64 -13.11
N SER A 413 15.67 -6.87 -12.42
CA SER A 413 16.91 -7.44 -12.96
C SER A 413 17.78 -7.84 -11.77
N VAL A 414 18.28 -9.08 -11.76
CA VAL A 414 19.19 -9.57 -10.71
C VAL A 414 20.43 -8.66 -10.59
N LEU A 415 20.88 -8.10 -11.72
CA LEU A 415 21.97 -7.13 -11.77
C LEU A 415 21.56 -5.77 -11.19
N ASN A 416 20.33 -5.30 -11.43
CA ASN A 416 19.86 -4.02 -10.88
C ASN A 416 19.76 -4.06 -9.36
N ASP A 417 19.28 -5.17 -8.81
CA ASP A 417 19.20 -5.36 -7.36
C ASP A 417 20.61 -5.44 -6.74
N ALA A 418 21.56 -6.08 -7.43
CA ALA A 418 22.96 -6.14 -7.02
C ALA A 418 23.60 -4.73 -7.00
N LEU A 419 23.52 -3.98 -8.10
CA LEU A 419 24.09 -2.64 -8.21
C LEU A 419 23.43 -1.66 -7.23
N LYS A 420 22.11 -1.70 -7.06
CA LYS A 420 21.42 -0.89 -6.04
C LYS A 420 21.88 -1.21 -4.62
N SER A 421 22.09 -2.50 -4.31
CA SER A 421 22.58 -2.91 -3.00
C SER A 421 23.99 -2.40 -2.74
N MET A 422 24.87 -2.43 -3.75
CA MET A 422 26.21 -1.86 -3.68
C MET A 422 26.19 -0.35 -3.48
N TYR A 423 25.45 0.38 -4.33
CA TYR A 423 25.32 1.84 -4.23
C TYR A 423 24.79 2.28 -2.86
N ASN A 424 23.76 1.60 -2.34
CA ASN A 424 23.21 1.90 -1.03
C ASN A 424 24.15 1.54 0.12
N ALA A 425 25.00 0.52 -0.04
CA ALA A 425 25.99 0.14 0.96
C ALA A 425 27.14 1.16 1.01
N GLU A 426 27.61 1.61 -0.15
CA GLU A 426 28.62 2.68 -0.26
C GLU A 426 28.12 4.01 0.28
N LYS A 427 26.90 4.42 -0.06
CA LYS A 427 26.27 5.63 0.49
C LYS A 427 26.14 5.60 2.03
N ARG A 428 26.14 4.41 2.63
CA ARG A 428 26.11 4.19 4.08
C ARG A 428 27.49 3.97 4.70
N GLY A 429 28.58 4.09 3.93
CA GLY A 429 29.95 3.91 4.40
C GLY A 429 30.29 2.47 4.80
N LYS A 430 29.60 1.46 4.24
CA LYS A 430 29.91 0.05 4.54
C LYS A 430 31.10 -0.43 3.73
N ARG A 431 32.03 -1.13 4.40
CA ARG A 431 33.22 -1.75 3.77
C ARG A 431 32.93 -3.00 2.95
N GLN A 432 31.78 -3.64 3.17
CA GLN A 432 31.42 -4.88 2.49
C GLN A 432 29.93 -4.94 2.20
N VAL A 433 29.59 -5.57 1.07
CA VAL A 433 28.20 -5.82 0.67
C VAL A 433 28.02 -7.26 0.22
N MET A 434 26.89 -7.84 0.59
CA MET A 434 26.56 -9.22 0.32
C MET A 434 25.40 -9.29 -0.68
N ILE A 435 25.65 -9.87 -1.85
CA ILE A 435 24.74 -9.92 -2.99
C ILE A 435 24.16 -11.33 -3.13
N ARG A 436 22.83 -11.42 -3.30
CA ARG A 436 22.09 -12.68 -3.53
C ARG A 436 20.95 -12.48 -4.53
N PRO A 437 20.80 -13.34 -5.55
CA PRO A 437 21.54 -14.58 -5.84
C PRO A 437 22.83 -14.29 -6.63
N SER A 438 23.74 -15.24 -6.66
CA SER A 438 24.89 -15.18 -7.57
C SER A 438 24.44 -15.36 -9.02
N SER A 439 25.04 -14.62 -9.94
CA SER A 439 24.82 -14.78 -11.38
C SER A 439 26.11 -14.56 -12.12
N LYS A 440 26.36 -15.36 -13.17
CA LYS A 440 27.54 -15.20 -14.06
C LYS A 440 27.63 -13.79 -14.64
N VAL A 441 26.50 -13.13 -14.89
CA VAL A 441 26.45 -11.74 -15.39
C VAL A 441 26.92 -10.75 -14.32
N ILE A 442 26.54 -10.96 -13.05
CA ILE A 442 26.99 -10.12 -11.93
C ILE A 442 28.49 -10.29 -11.75
N ILE A 443 28.98 -11.52 -11.72
CA ILE A 443 30.42 -11.82 -11.58
C ILE A 443 31.22 -11.12 -12.68
N LYS A 444 30.80 -11.27 -13.95
CA LYS A 444 31.47 -10.59 -15.07
C LYS A 444 31.40 -9.06 -14.99
N PHE A 445 30.30 -8.50 -14.51
CA PHE A 445 30.18 -7.05 -14.30
C PHE A 445 31.10 -6.55 -13.19
N LEU A 446 31.16 -7.28 -12.07
CA LEU A 446 32.04 -6.98 -10.95
C LEU A 446 33.51 -7.08 -11.34
N LEU A 447 33.90 -8.06 -12.17
CA LEU A 447 35.26 -8.13 -12.74
C LEU A 447 35.64 -6.86 -13.52
N VAL A 448 34.71 -6.27 -14.27
CA VAL A 448 34.96 -4.99 -14.97
C VAL A 448 35.11 -3.84 -13.96
N MET A 449 34.31 -3.80 -12.90
CA MET A 449 34.45 -2.79 -11.85
C MET A 449 35.78 -2.93 -11.07
N GLN A 450 36.21 -4.16 -10.81
CA GLN A 450 37.48 -4.48 -10.13
C GLN A 450 38.67 -4.11 -11.01
N LYS A 451 38.62 -4.42 -12.32
CA LYS A 451 39.64 -4.03 -13.33
C LYS A 451 39.89 -2.52 -13.33
N HIS A 452 38.86 -1.71 -13.11
CA HIS A 452 38.97 -0.24 -13.04
C HIS A 452 39.12 0.31 -11.61
N GLY A 453 39.23 -0.56 -10.59
CA GLY A 453 39.51 -0.16 -9.20
C GLY A 453 38.36 0.53 -8.45
N TYR A 454 37.11 0.33 -8.87
CA TYR A 454 35.92 0.88 -8.17
C TYR A 454 35.46 0.00 -7.00
N ILE A 455 35.80 -1.28 -7.03
CA ILE A 455 35.55 -2.25 -5.96
C ILE A 455 36.86 -2.95 -5.57
N GLY A 456 36.91 -3.51 -4.37
CA GLY A 456 38.01 -4.37 -3.92
C GLY A 456 37.85 -5.79 -4.42
N GLU A 457 38.38 -6.74 -3.64
CA GLU A 457 38.20 -8.15 -3.91
C GLU A 457 36.73 -8.58 -3.70
N PHE A 458 36.31 -9.62 -4.40
CA PHE A 458 35.01 -10.24 -4.16
C PHE A 458 35.12 -11.76 -4.13
N GLU A 459 34.42 -12.37 -3.19
CA GLU A 459 34.42 -13.82 -2.99
C GLU A 459 33.06 -14.42 -3.36
N TYR A 460 33.13 -15.53 -4.09
CA TYR A 460 31.97 -16.38 -4.33
C TYR A 460 31.88 -17.45 -3.25
N VAL A 461 30.81 -17.42 -2.48
CA VAL A 461 30.50 -18.43 -1.46
C VAL A 461 29.35 -19.29 -1.97
N ASP A 462 29.64 -20.56 -2.25
CA ASP A 462 28.61 -21.55 -2.61
C ASP A 462 27.83 -21.96 -1.34
N ASP A 463 26.53 -21.70 -1.34
CA ASP A 463 25.64 -22.08 -0.25
C ASP A 463 24.81 -23.33 -0.56
N HIS A 464 25.17 -24.07 -1.63
CA HIS A 464 24.40 -25.17 -2.23
C HIS A 464 22.95 -24.79 -2.56
N ARG A 465 22.69 -23.50 -2.78
CA ARG A 465 21.37 -22.94 -3.11
C ARG A 465 21.45 -22.06 -4.36
N ALA A 466 21.72 -20.77 -4.17
CA ALA A 466 21.73 -19.77 -5.25
C ALA A 466 23.08 -19.03 -5.34
N GLY A 467 24.05 -19.39 -4.49
CA GLY A 467 25.35 -18.75 -4.35
C GLY A 467 25.25 -17.34 -3.77
N LYS A 468 26.31 -16.91 -3.10
CA LYS A 468 26.43 -15.59 -2.46
C LYS A 468 27.71 -14.93 -2.96
N ILE A 469 27.65 -13.63 -3.20
CA ILE A 469 28.85 -12.85 -3.56
C ILE A 469 29.07 -11.83 -2.45
N VAL A 470 30.25 -11.84 -1.84
CA VAL A 470 30.68 -10.82 -0.88
C VAL A 470 31.64 -9.91 -1.63
N VAL A 471 31.32 -8.62 -1.70
CA VAL A 471 32.11 -7.61 -2.42
C VAL A 471 32.68 -6.62 -1.42
N GLU A 472 33.98 -6.36 -1.49
CA GLU A 472 34.64 -5.30 -0.75
C GLU A 472 34.46 -3.94 -1.46
N LEU A 473 34.13 -2.93 -0.67
CA LEU A 473 33.78 -1.59 -1.12
C LEU A 473 34.89 -0.62 -0.71
N ASN A 474 35.41 0.11 -1.70
CA ASN A 474 36.60 0.97 -1.54
C ASN A 474 36.26 2.46 -1.35
N GLY A 475 34.98 2.85 -1.38
CA GLY A 475 34.55 4.24 -1.24
C GLY A 475 34.65 5.08 -2.53
N ARG A 476 35.04 4.48 -3.66
CA ARG A 476 35.22 5.18 -4.95
C ARG A 476 33.97 5.19 -5.83
N LEU A 477 32.95 4.42 -5.47
CA LEU A 477 31.74 4.26 -6.27
C LEU A 477 30.73 5.38 -5.97
N ASN A 478 30.56 6.31 -6.90
CA ASN A 478 29.61 7.43 -6.77
C ASN A 478 28.21 7.05 -7.24
N LYS A 479 28.10 6.30 -8.34
CA LYS A 479 26.82 5.81 -8.87
C LYS A 479 27.03 4.59 -9.74
N CYS A 480 26.12 3.62 -9.63
CA CYS A 480 26.02 2.52 -10.59
C CYS A 480 24.56 2.24 -10.92
N GLY A 481 24.31 1.72 -12.13
CA GLY A 481 22.96 1.48 -12.60
C GLY A 481 22.91 0.54 -13.79
N VAL A 482 21.77 -0.13 -13.93
CA VAL A 482 21.45 -0.96 -15.11
C VAL A 482 20.62 -0.13 -16.07
N ILE A 483 20.92 -0.25 -17.37
CA ILE A 483 20.09 0.35 -18.43
C ILE A 483 19.03 -0.66 -18.85
N SER A 484 17.75 -0.24 -18.79
CA SER A 484 16.60 -1.04 -19.15
C SER A 484 15.58 -0.16 -19.88
N PRO A 485 15.10 -0.53 -21.09
CA PRO A 485 15.44 -1.73 -21.87
C PRO A 485 16.90 -1.75 -22.35
N ARG A 486 17.41 -2.92 -22.75
CA ARG A 486 18.78 -3.07 -23.27
C ARG A 486 18.81 -2.63 -24.73
N PHE A 487 19.49 -1.51 -25.00
CA PHE A 487 19.64 -0.97 -26.35
C PHE A 487 20.84 -1.62 -27.06
N ASP A 488 20.66 -1.99 -28.32
CA ASP A 488 21.75 -2.36 -29.22
C ASP A 488 22.53 -1.10 -29.60
N VAL A 489 23.85 -1.16 -29.55
CA VAL A 489 24.76 -0.03 -29.77
C VAL A 489 25.87 -0.46 -30.71
N GLY A 490 25.95 0.21 -31.87
CA GLY A 490 27.06 0.07 -32.80
C GLY A 490 28.32 0.79 -32.31
N VAL A 491 29.51 0.44 -32.84
CA VAL A 491 30.80 1.03 -32.42
C VAL A 491 30.79 2.56 -32.53
N LYS A 492 30.19 3.11 -33.60
CA LYS A 492 30.08 4.56 -33.82
C LYS A 492 29.14 5.26 -32.84
N GLU A 493 28.20 4.53 -32.25
CA GLU A 493 27.19 5.07 -31.33
C GLU A 493 27.66 5.07 -29.86
N ILE A 494 28.74 4.34 -29.54
CA ILE A 494 29.29 4.24 -28.19
C ILE A 494 29.59 5.62 -27.59
N GLU A 495 30.12 6.55 -28.38
CA GLU A 495 30.44 7.90 -27.91
C GLU A 495 29.20 8.70 -27.53
N GLY A 496 28.12 8.57 -28.31
CA GLY A 496 26.84 9.20 -28.01
C GLY A 496 26.23 8.67 -26.70
N TRP A 497 26.35 7.36 -26.46
CA TRP A 497 25.93 6.75 -25.20
C TRP A 497 26.80 7.16 -24.01
N THR A 498 28.11 7.30 -24.23
CA THR A 498 29.08 7.79 -23.22
C THR A 498 28.71 9.19 -22.75
N ALA A 499 28.43 10.10 -23.69
CA ALA A 499 28.03 11.47 -23.38
C ALA A 499 26.68 11.59 -22.64
N ARG A 500 25.77 10.61 -22.81
CA ARG A 500 24.45 10.61 -22.16
C ARG A 500 24.46 10.03 -20.75
N LEU A 501 25.29 9.01 -20.51
CA LEU A 501 25.25 8.23 -19.27
C LEU A 501 26.34 8.62 -18.27
N LEU A 502 27.49 9.10 -18.74
CA LEU A 502 28.62 9.46 -17.89
C LEU A 502 28.72 10.98 -17.70
N PRO A 503 29.10 11.47 -16.50
CA PRO A 503 29.29 12.90 -16.24
C PRO A 503 30.39 13.55 -17.08
N SER A 504 31.44 12.80 -17.43
CA SER A 504 32.57 13.26 -18.25
C SER A 504 33.19 12.10 -19.02
N ARG A 505 33.90 12.39 -20.12
CA ARG A 505 34.54 11.38 -20.98
C ARG A 505 35.58 10.52 -20.26
N GLN A 506 36.23 11.07 -19.24
CA GLN A 506 37.24 10.37 -18.43
C GLN A 506 36.69 9.90 -17.07
N PHE A 507 35.38 10.02 -16.84
CA PHE A 507 34.77 9.75 -15.55
C PHE A 507 33.69 8.69 -15.66
N GLY A 508 34.06 7.46 -15.32
CA GLY A 508 33.18 6.30 -15.34
C GLY A 508 33.35 5.39 -16.54
N TYR A 509 32.60 4.30 -16.52
CA TYR A 509 32.59 3.29 -17.57
C TYR A 509 31.19 2.80 -17.87
N ILE A 510 30.92 2.58 -19.15
CA ILE A 510 29.75 1.84 -19.63
C ILE A 510 30.16 0.40 -19.90
N VAL A 511 29.32 -0.53 -19.46
CA VAL A 511 29.50 -1.97 -19.64
C VAL A 511 28.55 -2.47 -20.73
N LEU A 512 29.10 -3.18 -21.70
CA LEU A 512 28.40 -3.71 -22.87
C LEU A 512 28.47 -5.24 -22.88
N THR A 513 27.41 -5.86 -23.38
CA THR A 513 27.36 -7.27 -23.79
C THR A 513 27.65 -7.37 -25.27
N THR A 514 28.84 -7.84 -25.65
CA THR A 514 29.29 -8.01 -27.04
C THR A 514 29.42 -9.50 -27.37
N SER A 515 29.69 -9.82 -28.64
CA SER A 515 29.96 -11.21 -29.10
C SER A 515 31.17 -11.85 -28.41
N ALA A 516 32.13 -11.05 -27.96
CA ALA A 516 33.34 -11.49 -27.28
C ALA A 516 33.21 -11.51 -25.74
N GLY A 517 32.06 -11.13 -25.18
CA GLY A 517 31.78 -11.19 -23.74
C GLY A 517 31.22 -9.89 -23.16
N ILE A 518 31.32 -9.76 -21.84
CA ILE A 518 30.96 -8.53 -21.11
C ILE A 518 32.24 -7.73 -20.92
N MET A 519 32.25 -6.49 -21.41
CA MET A 519 33.44 -5.63 -21.38
C MET A 519 33.05 -4.16 -21.29
N ASP A 520 34.03 -3.31 -20.97
CA ASP A 520 33.86 -1.87 -20.96
C ASP A 520 33.85 -1.27 -22.38
N HIS A 521 33.33 -0.05 -22.48
CA HIS A 521 33.20 0.68 -23.75
C HIS A 521 34.52 1.10 -24.41
N GLU A 522 35.65 1.15 -23.68
CA GLU A 522 36.96 1.42 -24.29
C GLU A 522 37.49 0.14 -24.94
N GLU A 523 37.36 -0.99 -24.26
CA GLU A 523 37.72 -2.30 -24.79
C GLU A 523 36.87 -2.67 -26.01
N ALA A 524 35.57 -2.37 -25.98
CA ALA A 524 34.67 -2.55 -27.11
C ALA A 524 35.11 -1.73 -28.34
N ARG A 525 35.54 -0.48 -28.14
CA ARG A 525 36.08 0.38 -29.22
C ARG A 525 37.39 -0.18 -29.77
N ARG A 526 38.32 -0.59 -28.90
CA ARG A 526 39.62 -1.16 -29.33
C ARG A 526 39.46 -2.44 -30.15
N LYS A 527 38.47 -3.27 -29.80
CA LYS A 527 38.17 -4.51 -30.52
C LYS A 527 37.23 -4.30 -31.72
N ASN A 528 36.78 -3.07 -31.96
CA ASN A 528 35.82 -2.71 -33.01
C ASN A 528 34.54 -3.57 -32.97
N VAL A 529 33.99 -3.80 -31.76
CA VAL A 529 32.78 -4.61 -31.54
C VAL A 529 31.69 -3.82 -30.86
N GLY A 530 30.48 -3.87 -31.42
CA GLY A 530 29.26 -3.34 -30.81
C GLY A 530 28.60 -4.34 -29.86
N GLY A 531 27.53 -3.91 -29.20
CA GLY A 531 26.80 -4.79 -28.29
C GLY A 531 25.61 -4.12 -27.63
N LYS A 532 25.01 -4.82 -26.66
CA LYS A 532 23.89 -4.29 -25.87
C LYS A 532 24.39 -3.62 -24.60
N VAL A 533 23.92 -2.40 -24.30
CA VAL A 533 24.27 -1.69 -23.05
C VAL A 533 23.68 -2.44 -21.86
N LEU A 534 24.55 -2.86 -20.94
CA LEU A 534 24.18 -3.62 -19.76
C LEU A 534 24.00 -2.70 -18.55
N GLY A 535 24.88 -1.71 -18.38
CA GLY A 535 24.85 -0.78 -17.26
C GLY A 535 26.04 0.18 -17.29
N PHE A 536 26.15 1.00 -16.25
CA PHE A 536 27.24 1.96 -16.07
C PHE A 536 27.65 2.06 -14.60
N PHE A 537 28.86 2.54 -14.36
CA PHE A 537 29.37 2.88 -13.03
C PHE A 537 30.37 4.05 -13.11
N TYR A 538 30.40 4.89 -12.07
CA TYR A 538 31.37 5.98 -11.86
C TYR A 538 31.41 6.41 -10.41
#